data_AF-A0A8C7Z3U6-F1
#
_entry.id   AF-A0A8C7Z3U6-F1
#
_cell.length_a   1.000
_cell.length_b   1.000
_cell.length_c   1.000
_cell.angle_alpha   90.00
_cell.angle_beta   90.00
_cell.angle_gamma   90.00
#
_symmetry.space_group_name_H-M   'P 1'
#
loop_
_entity.id
_entity.type
_entity.pdbx_description
1 polymer ?
#
loop_
_entity_poly.entity_id
_entity_poly.type
_entity_poly.pdbx_seq_one_letter_code
_entity_poly.pdbx_strand_id
1 'polypeptide(L)'
;MKMTEENSLERLNVTMEDVNALIKKKEEIEEQIKAYYDVLEDQGVGVEGPLVDAEGYPRADVNLYQIRTARHNISCKGLLG
;
A
#
# COMPACT_ATOMS: atom_id res chain seq x y z
N MET A 1 -8.64 8.21 49.54
CA MET A 1 -8.58 7.76 48.14
C MET A 1 -7.28 8.28 47.55
N LYS A 2 -6.27 7.42 47.38
CA LYS A 2 -5.00 7.79 46.76
C LYS A 2 -5.15 7.62 45.26
N MET A 3 -4.99 8.73 44.55
CA MET A 3 -4.76 8.78 43.11
C MET A 3 -3.56 7.90 42.79
N THR A 4 -3.74 6.86 41.97
CA THR A 4 -2.64 6.27 41.21
C THR A 4 -2.77 6.78 39.78
N GLU A 5 -2.35 8.03 39.60
CA GLU A 5 -2.04 8.66 38.31
C GLU A 5 -0.66 8.17 37.80
N GLU A 6 -0.42 6.87 37.90
CA GLU A 6 0.83 6.23 37.47
C GLU A 6 0.49 5.19 36.39
N ASN A 7 -0.16 5.61 35.31
CA ASN A 7 -0.31 4.77 34.12
C ASN A 7 -0.31 5.56 32.81
N SER A 8 0.21 6.79 32.82
CA SER A 8 0.14 7.71 31.68
C SER A 8 1.49 8.30 31.26
N LEU A 9 2.57 7.96 31.97
CA LEU A 9 3.92 8.47 31.71
C LEU A 9 4.89 7.46 31.08
N GLU A 10 4.42 6.28 30.67
CA GLU A 10 5.09 5.48 29.62
C GLU A 10 4.61 5.93 28.23
N ARG A 11 4.53 7.25 28.02
CA ARG A 11 4.47 7.80 26.67
C ARG A 11 5.84 7.57 26.04
N LEU A 12 5.99 6.41 25.42
CA LEU A 12 7.05 5.96 24.52
C LEU A 12 8.04 7.08 24.20
N ASN A 13 9.23 7.02 24.80
CA ASN A 13 10.36 7.84 24.42
C ASN A 13 10.81 7.38 23.02
N VAL A 14 10.10 7.82 21.98
CA VAL A 14 10.44 7.53 20.59
C VAL A 14 11.85 8.06 20.34
N THR A 15 12.77 7.15 20.03
CA THR A 15 14.17 7.49 19.79
C THR A 15 14.36 7.95 18.35
N MET A 16 15.47 8.66 18.07
CA MET A 16 15.85 8.98 16.69
C MET A 16 16.09 7.72 15.86
N GLU A 17 16.56 6.62 16.47
CA GLU A 17 16.69 5.34 15.78
C GLU A 17 15.32 4.78 15.35
N ASP A 18 14.30 4.88 16.20
CA ASP A 18 12.93 4.43 15.87
C ASP A 18 12.36 5.22 14.69
N VAL A 19 12.57 6.54 14.67
CA VAL A 19 12.13 7.41 13.56
C VAL A 19 12.85 7.01 12.27
N ASN A 20 14.17 6.83 12.31
CA ASN A 20 14.94 6.43 11.14
C ASN A 20 14.52 5.05 10.61
N ALA A 21 14.21 4.09 11.50
CA ALA A 21 13.70 2.78 11.10
C ALA A 21 12.32 2.89 10.43
N LEU A 22 11.45 3.79 10.90
CA LEU A 22 10.16 4.06 10.27
C LEU A 22 10.31 4.73 8.89
N ILE A 23 11.24 5.68 8.74
CA ILE A 23 11.54 6.31 7.45
C ILE A 23 11.98 5.25 6.44
N LYS A 24 12.93 4.40 6.83
CA LYS A 24 13.40 3.33 5.94
C LYS A 24 12.28 2.37 5.54
N LYS A 25 11.43 1.95 6.50
CA LYS A 25 10.27 1.11 6.20
C LYS A 25 9.28 1.79 5.26
N LYS A 26 9.06 3.11 5.42
CA LYS A 26 8.21 3.89 4.54
C LYS A 26 8.79 3.90 3.11
N GLU A 27 10.08 4.18 2.95
CA GLU A 27 10.75 4.19 1.64
C GLU A 27 10.66 2.82 0.96
N GLU A 28 10.91 1.72 1.69
CA GLU A 28 10.75 0.36 1.17
C GLU A 28 9.32 0.06 0.70
N ILE A 29 8.30 0.55 1.41
CA ILE A 29 6.90 0.41 1.02
C ILE A 29 6.61 1.26 -0.23
N GLU A 30 7.08 2.50 -0.29
CA GLU A 30 6.91 3.39 -1.43
C GLU A 30 7.55 2.82 -2.70
N GLU A 31 8.74 2.25 -2.59
CA GLU A 31 9.41 1.55 -3.71
C GLU A 31 8.62 0.33 -4.20
N GLN A 32 8.09 -0.48 -3.28
CA GLN A 32 7.23 -1.61 -3.66
C GLN A 32 5.95 -1.17 -4.35
N ILE A 33 5.32 -0.10 -3.85
CA ILE A 33 4.12 0.47 -4.45
C ILE A 33 4.43 0.95 -5.87
N LYS A 34 5.53 1.67 -6.05
CA LYS A 34 5.98 2.13 -7.37
C LYS A 34 6.17 0.98 -8.36
N ALA A 35 6.81 -0.12 -7.93
CA ALA A 35 6.97 -1.29 -8.77
C ALA A 35 5.62 -1.90 -9.23
N TYR A 36 4.58 -1.86 -8.39
CA TYR A 36 3.24 -2.29 -8.82
C TYR A 36 2.60 -1.33 -9.82
N TYR A 37 2.82 -0.02 -9.70
CA TYR A 37 2.37 0.96 -10.71
C TYR A 37 3.01 0.70 -12.06
N ASP A 38 4.33 0.46 -12.09
CA ASP A 38 5.06 0.17 -13.33
C ASP A 38 4.47 -1.07 -14.03
N VAL A 39 4.18 -2.15 -13.27
CA VAL A 39 3.51 -3.36 -13.81
C VAL A 39 2.13 -3.04 -14.41
N LEU A 40 1.37 -2.12 -13.82
CA LEU A 40 0.05 -1.75 -14.32
C LEU A 40 0.12 -0.87 -15.59
N GLU A 41 1.14 -0.03 -15.69
CA GLU A 41 1.43 0.76 -16.89
C GLU A 41 1.89 -0.13 -18.05
N ASP A 42 2.77 -1.11 -17.79
CA ASP A 42 3.24 -2.08 -18.78
C ASP A 42 2.09 -2.89 -19.39
N GLN A 43 1.04 -3.16 -18.61
CA GLN A 43 -0.18 -3.83 -19.07
C GLN A 43 -1.19 -2.88 -19.74
N GLY A 44 -0.97 -1.57 -19.72
CA GLY A 44 -1.82 -0.57 -20.38
C GLY A 44 -3.19 -0.33 -19.76
N VAL A 45 -3.44 -0.80 -18.53
CA VAL A 45 -4.74 -0.67 -17.85
C VAL A 45 -4.69 0.33 -16.69
N GLY A 46 -3.52 0.53 -16.06
CA GLY A 46 -3.40 1.38 -14.87
C GLY A 46 -4.21 0.85 -13.67
N VAL A 47 -4.42 1.72 -12.66
CA VAL A 47 -5.09 1.36 -11.40
C VAL A 47 -6.61 1.26 -11.47
N GLU A 48 -7.25 1.98 -12.39
CA GLU A 48 -8.72 2.04 -12.49
C GLU A 48 -9.28 1.61 -13.84
N GLY A 49 -8.42 1.33 -14.83
CA GLY A 49 -8.89 0.94 -16.16
C GLY A 49 -9.76 -0.32 -16.16
N PRO A 50 -10.60 -0.47 -17.19
CA PRO A 50 -11.54 -1.58 -17.31
C PRO A 50 -10.83 -2.93 -17.47
N LEU A 51 -11.30 -3.95 -16.74
CA LEU A 51 -10.82 -5.33 -16.84
C LEU A 51 -11.69 -6.20 -17.76
N VAL A 52 -12.75 -5.62 -18.29
CA VAL A 52 -13.64 -6.25 -19.26
C VAL A 52 -13.59 -5.50 -20.58
N ASP A 53 -13.89 -6.20 -21.65
CA ASP A 53 -14.07 -5.62 -22.98
C ASP A 53 -15.45 -4.96 -23.11
N ALA A 54 -15.77 -4.48 -24.32
CA ALA A 54 -17.04 -3.80 -24.60
C ALA A 54 -18.27 -4.72 -24.50
N GLU A 55 -18.07 -6.03 -24.58
CA GLU A 55 -19.13 -7.05 -24.53
C GLU A 55 -19.35 -7.56 -23.09
N GLY A 56 -18.46 -7.19 -22.16
CA GLY A 56 -18.51 -7.56 -20.76
C GLY A 56 -17.71 -8.83 -20.43
N TYR A 57 -16.92 -9.34 -21.36
CA TYR A 57 -16.04 -10.48 -21.12
C TYR A 57 -14.68 -10.05 -20.57
N PRO A 58 -13.99 -10.92 -19.81
CA PRO A 58 -12.65 -10.60 -19.32
C PRO A 58 -11.69 -10.33 -20.49
N ARG A 59 -10.96 -9.22 -20.41
CA ARG A 59 -9.99 -8.83 -21.43
C ARG A 59 -8.92 -9.91 -21.63
N ALA A 60 -8.78 -10.38 -22.87
CA ALA A 60 -7.79 -11.38 -23.25
C ALA A 60 -6.42 -10.78 -23.58
N ASP A 61 -6.34 -9.47 -23.80
CA ASP A 61 -5.13 -8.71 -24.12
C ASP A 61 -4.24 -8.42 -22.93
N VAL A 62 -4.71 -8.63 -21.69
CA VAL A 62 -4.01 -8.27 -20.46
C VAL A 62 -4.02 -9.38 -19.41
N ASN A 63 -3.02 -9.38 -18.53
CA ASN A 63 -2.97 -10.33 -17.42
C ASN A 63 -3.83 -9.85 -16.24
N LEU A 64 -5.10 -10.26 -16.25
CA LEU A 64 -6.10 -9.93 -15.22
C LEU A 64 -5.67 -10.33 -13.80
N TYR A 65 -4.99 -11.46 -13.65
CA TYR A 65 -4.55 -11.93 -12.34
C TYR A 65 -3.51 -10.97 -11.75
N GLN A 66 -2.48 -10.65 -12.53
CA GLN A 66 -1.44 -9.71 -12.10
C GLN A 66 -2.01 -8.32 -11.81
N ILE A 67 -2.89 -7.82 -12.68
CA ILE A 67 -3.53 -6.50 -12.48
C ILE A 67 -4.34 -6.46 -11.19
N ARG A 68 -5.16 -7.48 -10.92
CA ARG A 68 -5.95 -7.55 -9.69
C ARG A 68 -5.07 -7.59 -8.44
N THR A 69 -4.02 -8.41 -8.48
CA THR A 69 -3.06 -8.50 -7.37
C THR A 69 -2.32 -7.18 -7.15
N ALA A 70 -1.85 -6.53 -8.22
CA ALA A 70 -1.16 -5.25 -8.14
C ALA A 70 -2.08 -4.15 -7.57
N ARG A 71 -3.32 -4.01 -8.08
CA ARG A 71 -4.31 -3.05 -7.55
C ARG A 71 -4.62 -3.30 -6.08
N HIS A 72 -4.81 -4.57 -5.70
CA HIS A 72 -5.06 -4.92 -4.31
C HIS A 72 -3.87 -4.55 -3.40
N ASN A 73 -2.63 -4.85 -3.83
CA ASN A 73 -1.44 -4.53 -3.07
C ASN A 73 -1.25 -3.01 -2.93
N ILE A 74 -1.51 -2.24 -3.99
CA ILE A 74 -1.48 -0.77 -3.94
C ILE A 74 -2.52 -0.26 -2.92
N SER A 75 -3.77 -0.72 -2.98
CA SER A 75 -4.80 -0.28 -2.02
C SER A 75 -4.49 -0.68 -0.57
N CYS A 76 -4.05 -1.92 -0.33
CA CYS A 76 -3.79 -2.40 1.03
C CYS A 76 -2.51 -1.83 1.64
N LYS A 77 -1.47 -1.57 0.84
CA LYS A 77 -0.20 -1.01 1.34
C LYS A 77 -0.16 0.52 1.28
N GLY A 78 -0.93 1.13 0.37
CA GLY A 78 -0.81 2.54 0.00
C GLY A 78 -1.54 3.55 0.88
N LEU A 79 -2.17 3.16 1.99
CA LEU A 79 -2.80 4.09 2.94
C LEU A 79 -3.72 5.14 2.28
N LEU A 80 -4.56 4.70 1.33
CA LEU A 80 -5.70 5.48 0.84
C LEU A 80 -6.98 4.79 1.33
N GLY A 81 -7.36 5.16 2.55
CA GLY A 81 -8.56 4.76 3.26
C GLY A 81 -8.66 5.54 4.57
#